data_AF-A0A7C3QRJ1-F1
#
_entry.id   AF-A0A7C3QRJ1-F1
#
_cell.length_a   1.000
_cell.length_b   1.000
_cell.length_c   1.000
_cell.angle_alpha   90.00
_cell.angle_beta   90.00
_cell.angle_gamma   90.00
#
_symmetry.space_group_name_H-M   'P 1'
#
loop_
_entity.id
_entity.type
_entity.pdbx_description
1 polymer ?
#
loop_
_entity_poly.entity_id
_entity_poly.type
_entity_poly.pdbx_seq_one_letter_code
_entity_poly.pdbx_strand_id
1 'polypeptide(L)' 'MKKRDLMADSLKDCRYVLSKHACKGTRAALAERGVEVLIFDKNQTQDLIDTFLGELSNESSSASGN' A
#
# COMPACT_ATOMS: atom_id res chain seq x y z
N MET A 1 28.65 -7.02 9.31
CA MET A 1 27.27 -7.55 9.24
C MET A 1 26.38 -6.50 8.59
N LYS A 2 25.85 -6.76 7.38
CA LYS A 2 24.91 -5.84 6.72
C LYS A 2 23.58 -5.93 7.47
N LYS A 3 23.15 -4.84 8.12
CA LYS A 3 21.82 -4.75 8.75
C LYS A 3 20.81 -5.00 7.63
N ARG A 4 20.13 -6.14 7.66
CA ARG A 4 18.98 -6.38 6.79
C ARG A 4 17.88 -5.48 7.31
N ASP A 5 17.43 -4.55 6.48
CA ASP A 5 16.23 -3.74 6.76
C ASP A 5 15.02 -4.68 6.85
N LEU A 6 14.71 -5.10 8.07
CA LEU A 6 13.61 -6.04 8.39
C LEU A 6 12.27 -5.56 7.83
N MET A 7 12.02 -4.25 7.90
CA MET A 7 10.77 -3.66 7.40
C MET A 7 10.63 -3.81 5.89
N ALA A 8 11.75 -3.82 5.17
CA ALA A 8 11.76 -3.86 3.72
C ALA A 8 11.55 -5.28 3.18
N ASP A 9 11.95 -6.32 3.92
CA ASP A 9 11.67 -7.72 3.55
C ASP A 9 10.20 -8.08 3.81
N SER A 10 9.62 -7.55 4.89
CA SER A 10 8.21 -7.78 5.24
C SER A 10 7.20 -7.13 4.29
N LEU A 11 7.62 -6.13 3.49
CA LEU A 11 6.76 -5.39 2.57
C LEU A 11 6.90 -5.85 1.11
N LYS A 12 7.67 -6.92 0.84
CA LYS A 12 7.94 -7.39 -0.53
C LYS A 12 6.70 -7.92 -1.26
N ASP A 13 5.69 -8.36 -0.52
CA ASP A 13 4.42 -8.87 -1.05
C ASP A 13 3.27 -7.84 -0.91
N CYS A 14 3.58 -6.62 -0.45
CA CYS A 14 2.57 -5.57 -0.23
C CYS A 14 2.52 -4.61 -1.41
N ARG A 15 1.34 -4.46 -2.04
CA ARG A 15 1.11 -3.44 -3.08
C ARG A 15 0.80 -2.05 -2.47
N TYR A 16 0.21 -2.02 -1.28
CA TYR A 16 -0.21 -0.80 -0.61
C TYR A 16 0.18 -0.79 0.87
N VAL A 17 0.54 0.38 1.40
CA VAL A 17 0.79 0.63 2.82
C VAL A 17 -0.08 1.79 3.28
N LEU A 18 -0.97 1.51 4.22
CA LEU A 18 -1.79 2.52 4.89
C LEU A 18 -1.01 3.10 6.08
N SER A 19 -0.79 4.41 6.08
CA SER A 19 -0.13 5.09 7.19
C SER A 19 -0.79 6.43 7.50
N LYS A 20 -0.90 6.78 8.78
CA LYS A 20 -1.33 8.14 9.18
C LYS A 20 -0.29 9.20 8.82
N HIS A 21 0.98 8.82 8.79
CA HIS A 21 2.09 9.71 8.48
C HIS A 21 3.25 8.93 7.88
N ALA A 22 3.76 9.38 6.74
CA ALA A 22 4.98 8.83 6.14
C ALA A 22 5.88 9.97 5.70
N CYS A 23 7.12 9.94 6.18
CA CYS A 23 8.13 10.91 5.79
C CYS A 23 8.50 10.73 4.31
N LYS A 24 8.98 11.79 3.66
CA LYS A 24 9.34 11.79 2.24
C LYS A 24 10.30 10.65 1.87
N GLY A 25 11.28 10.38 2.73
CA GLY A 25 12.23 9.27 2.54
C GLY A 25 11.59 7.90 2.57
N THR A 26 10.64 7.67 3.48
CA THR A 26 9.87 6.41 3.57
C THR A 26 9.02 6.19 2.33
N ARG A 27 8.36 7.25 1.83
CA ARG A 27 7.57 7.17 0.59
C ARG A 27 8.43 6.83 -0.61
N ALA A 28 9.59 7.48 -0.75
CA ALA A 28 10.51 7.21 -1.85
C ALA A 28 11.01 5.76 -1.80
N ALA A 29 11.44 5.28 -0.63
CA ALA A 29 11.93 3.92 -0.46
C ALA A 29 10.87 2.83 -0.76
N LEU A 30 9.60 3.12 -0.48
CA LEU A 30 8.48 2.23 -0.79
C LEU A 30 8.08 2.30 -2.27
N ALA A 31 8.05 3.49 -2.87
CA ALA A 31 7.77 3.68 -4.28
C ALA A 31 8.80 3.00 -5.20
N GLU A 32 10.09 3.04 -4.85
CA GLU A 32 11.15 2.32 -5.58
C GLU A 32 10.96 0.79 -5.57
N ARG A 33 10.10 0.29 -4.69
CA ARG A 33 9.74 -1.13 -4.57
C ARG A 33 8.38 -1.47 -5.17
N GLY A 34 7.71 -0.50 -5.80
CA GLY A 34 6.35 -0.67 -6.31
C GLY A 34 5.27 -0.69 -5.22
N VAL A 35 5.60 -0.22 -4.01
CA VAL A 35 4.66 -0.15 -2.88
C VAL A 35 4.10 1.25 -2.78
N GLU A 36 2.78 1.38 -2.88
CA GLU A 36 2.10 2.67 -2.80
C GLU A 36 1.73 3.02 -1.35
N VAL A 37 2.03 4.24 -0.92
CA VAL A 37 1.74 4.70 0.45
C VAL A 37 0.49 5.57 0.45
N LEU A 38 -0.57 5.06 1.06
CA LEU A 38 -1.84 5.76 1.23
C LEU A 38 -1.85 6.44 2.60
N ILE A 39 -1.98 7.78 2.60
CA ILE A 39 -2.13 8.54 3.84
C ILE A 39 -3.59 8.68 4.20
N PHE A 40 -3.93 8.27 5.42
CA PHE A 40 -5.28 8.38 5.93
C PHE A 40 -5.36 9.34 7.12
N ASP A 41 -6.40 10.16 7.12
CA ASP A 41 -6.81 10.88 8.31
C ASP A 41 -7.79 10.04 9.13
N LYS A 42 -7.74 10.15 10.47
CA LYS A 42 -8.49 9.27 11.39
C LYS A 42 -10.00 9.30 11.11
N ASN A 43 -10.50 10.41 10.56
CA ASN A 43 -11.90 10.61 10.23
C ASN A 43 -12.33 9.97 8.90
N GLN A 44 -11.40 9.44 8.11
CA GLN A 44 -11.64 8.87 6.77
C GLN A 44 -11.25 7.39 6.67
N THR A 45 -10.93 6.75 7.80
CA THR A 45 -10.47 5.34 7.81
C THR A 45 -11.52 4.40 7.18
N GLN A 46 -12.80 4.62 7.45
CA GLN A 46 -13.88 3.82 6.89
C GLN A 46 -14.02 4.01 5.38
N ASP A 47 -13.99 5.27 4.92
CA ASP A 47 -14.07 5.65 3.50
C ASP A 47 -12.92 5.05 2.67
N LEU A 48 -11.72 5.00 3.25
CA LEU A 48 -10.55 4.36 2.65
C LEU A 48 -10.68 2.83 2.60
N ILE A 49 -11.22 2.20 3.64
CA ILE A 49 -11.49 0.76 3.62
C ILE A 49 -12.54 0.44 2.55
N ASP A 50 -13.62 1.22 2.48
CA ASP A 50 -14.66 1.07 1.48
C ASP A 50 -14.13 1.30 0.05
N THR A 51 -13.28 2.30 -0.15
CA THR A 51 -12.57 2.52 -1.43
C THR A 51 -11.69 1.32 -1.77
N PHE A 52 -10.92 0.81 -0.80
CA PHE A 52 -10.01 -0.31 -1.02
C PHE A 52 -10.76 -1.62 -1.33
N LEU A 53 -11.86 -1.89 -0.63
CA LEU A 53 -12.73 -3.04 -0.87
C LEU A 53 -13.51 -2.89 -2.19
N GLY A 54 -13.87 -1.67 -2.56
CA GLY A 54 -14.48 -1.32 -3.84
C GLY A 54 -13.53 -1.58 -5.02
N GLU A 55 -12.28 -1.12 -4.93
CA GLU A 55 -11.25 -1.36 -5.96
C GLU A 55 -10.94 -2.86 -6.12
N LEU A 56 -10.85 -3.62 -5.03
CA LEU A 56 -10.67 -5.08 -5.06
C LEU A 56 -11.85 -5.81 -5.73
N SER A 57 -13.08 -5.33 -5.48
CA SER A 57 -14.27 -5.88 -6.13
C SER A 57 -14.31 -5.55 -7.64
N ASN A 58 -13.77 -4.41 -8.04
CA ASN A 58 -13.71 -3.98 -9.42
C ASN A 58 -12.58 -4.68 -10.22
N GLU A 59 -11.45 -5.01 -9.59
CA GLU A 59 -10.35 -5.78 -10.19
C GLU A 59 -10.79 -7.23 -10.52
N SER A 60 -11.74 -7.79 -9.76
CA SER A 60 -12.31 -9.12 -10.00
C SER A 60 -13.23 -9.19 -11.24
N SER A 61 -13.67 -8.05 -11.79
CA SER A 61 -14.54 -8.02 -12.98
C SER A 61 -13.78 -7.92 -14.31
N SER A 62 -12.46 -7.81 -14.29
CA SER A 62 -11.63 -7.71 -15.50
C SER A 62 -10.78 -8.97 -15.81
N ALA A 63 -11.04 -10.09 -15.12
CA ALA A 63 -10.37 -11.38 -15.38
C ALA A 63 -11.28 -12.34 -16.16
N SER A 64 -11.77 -11.92 -17.33
CA SER A 64 -12.41 -12.81 -18.31
C SER A 64 -12.23 -12.24 -19.71
N GLY A 65 -11.26 -12.76 -20.46
CA GLY A 65 -11.09 -12.41 -21.88
C GLY A 65 -9.64 -12.36 -22.36
N ASN A 66 -8.96 -13.51 -22.43
CA ASN A 66 -8.41 -14.04 -23.68
C ASN A 66 -7.95 -15.50 -23.51
#